data_AF-A0A7X6KVW4-F1
#
_entry.id   AF-A0A7X6KVW4-F1
#
_cell.length_a   1.000
_cell.length_b   1.000
_cell.length_c   1.000
_cell.angle_alpha   90.00
_cell.angle_beta   90.00
_cell.angle_gamma   90.00
#
_symmetry.space_group_name_H-M   'P 1'
#
loop_
_entity.id
_entity.type
_entity.pdbx_description
1 polymer ?
#
loop_
_entity_poly.entity_id
_entity_poly.type
_entity_poly.pdbx_seq_one_letter_code
_entity_poly.pdbx_strand_id
1 'polypeptide(L)'
;MKKLTAALVAAGAAGALLLTGCSSSDRGGSTDESSGSATEASGFAADATIGVALPQKTSENWVLAEQLFKDGLTEAGFNPIVQFANSGVTEQQNQIQAMTEQGASVIVVGAIDGSQLGSQLEDAKDNGAYVIAYDRLVKNTDAVDMYVAFDNYQVGVLQGQALLDGLAERKGDGPYNIELIAGSPDDANSTPFFEGAMSILQPKIDDGTLTVVSGQTSFEQVATQGWKAENAQKRMDTILSGSYASTELDGILSPNDTLARAALTSVAQAGKDTPVITGQDSEVESVKSIMAGEQYSTIYKDTRELVAQTIKQIEALQKGEEPEINDTESYDNGVKVVPSFLLTPVIVTKENAAEVYANDDTLAPLTK
;
A
#
# COMPACT_ATOMS: atom_id res chain seq x y z
N MET A 1 -64.26 42.10 6.17
CA MET A 1 -65.43 42.62 5.42
C MET A 1 -65.07 42.67 3.94
N LYS A 2 -65.89 42.01 3.09
CA LYS A 2 -66.18 42.26 1.65
C LYS A 2 -64.97 42.41 0.68
N LYS A 3 -64.76 41.49 -0.29
CA LYS A 3 -65.42 41.41 -1.63
C LYS A 3 -65.22 42.71 -2.43
N LEU A 4 -64.89 42.84 -3.72
CA LEU A 4 -65.00 42.13 -5.00
C LEU A 4 -63.97 42.80 -5.96
N THR A 5 -63.29 42.14 -6.91
CA THR A 5 -63.67 41.79 -8.30
C THR A 5 -63.95 42.96 -9.28
N ALA A 6 -63.40 42.79 -10.50
CA ALA A 6 -63.79 43.34 -11.83
C ALA A 6 -63.17 44.69 -12.26
N ALA A 7 -62.93 45.03 -13.54
CA ALA A 7 -62.77 44.36 -14.86
C ALA A 7 -62.66 45.49 -15.92
N LEU A 8 -62.34 45.15 -17.19
CA LEU A 8 -62.56 45.86 -18.48
C LEU A 8 -61.41 46.76 -19.02
N VAL A 9 -60.74 46.44 -20.16
CA VAL A 9 -61.11 46.48 -21.63
C VAL A 9 -60.87 47.89 -22.21
N ALA A 10 -60.32 48.19 -23.41
CA ALA A 10 -59.68 47.48 -24.53
C ALA A 10 -59.11 48.51 -25.56
N ALA A 11 -58.58 48.00 -26.69
CA ALA A 11 -58.20 48.63 -27.98
C ALA A 11 -56.77 49.18 -28.09
N GLY A 12 -55.94 48.89 -29.11
CA GLY A 12 -56.13 48.23 -30.41
C GLY A 12 -55.45 49.08 -31.50
N ALA A 13 -54.36 48.59 -32.12
CA ALA A 13 -53.90 49.02 -33.45
C ALA A 13 -52.89 48.01 -34.02
N ALA A 14 -53.09 47.64 -35.28
CA ALA A 14 -52.39 46.60 -36.03
C ALA A 14 -51.71 47.17 -37.28
N GLY A 15 -50.75 46.41 -37.85
CA GLY A 15 -50.22 46.53 -39.22
C GLY A 15 -48.72 46.80 -39.27
N ALA A 16 -47.87 46.17 -40.11
CA ALA A 16 -48.00 45.16 -41.15
C ALA A 16 -46.56 44.60 -41.39
N LEU A 17 -46.33 43.28 -41.37
CA LEU A 17 -46.07 42.38 -42.53
C LEU A 17 -45.02 42.86 -43.55
N LEU A 18 -43.90 42.13 -43.65
CA LEU A 18 -43.34 41.65 -44.92
C LEU A 18 -42.71 40.25 -44.75
N LEU A 19 -43.21 39.33 -45.58
CA LEU A 19 -42.81 37.93 -45.81
C LEU A 19 -41.53 37.89 -46.69
N THR A 20 -40.66 36.88 -46.63
CA THR A 20 -40.61 35.66 -47.49
C THR A 20 -39.17 35.10 -47.35
N GLY A 21 -38.85 33.80 -47.45
CA GLY A 21 -39.63 32.59 -47.72
C GLY A 21 -38.75 31.31 -47.79
N CYS A 22 -39.45 30.17 -47.68
CA CYS A 22 -39.22 28.79 -48.21
C CYS A 22 -37.97 28.00 -47.75
N SER A 23 -38.03 26.72 -47.38
CA SER A 23 -38.79 25.55 -47.88
C SER A 23 -38.91 24.47 -46.77
N SER A 24 -40.10 24.01 -46.34
CA SER A 24 -40.85 22.78 -46.74
C SER A 24 -40.03 21.47 -46.83
N SER A 25 -40.46 20.28 -46.39
CA SER A 25 -41.65 19.78 -45.66
C SER A 25 -41.44 18.28 -45.33
N ASP A 26 -42.09 17.82 -44.25
CA ASP A 26 -42.66 16.47 -43.99
C ASP A 26 -41.82 15.19 -44.12
N ARG A 27 -41.83 14.32 -43.09
CA ARG A 27 -42.76 13.18 -42.96
C ARG A 27 -42.21 12.04 -42.05
N GLY A 28 -42.93 11.73 -40.97
CA GLY A 28 -43.20 10.36 -40.49
C GLY A 28 -42.09 9.53 -39.80
N GLY A 29 -42.26 9.32 -38.48
CA GLY A 29 -42.44 7.99 -37.89
C GLY A 29 -41.25 7.02 -37.75
N SER A 30 -40.88 6.79 -36.48
CA SER A 30 -40.31 5.56 -35.89
C SER A 30 -38.86 5.19 -36.22
N THR A 31 -37.97 5.30 -35.23
CA THR A 31 -37.40 4.15 -34.47
C THR A 31 -36.41 4.70 -33.43
N ASP A 32 -36.65 4.38 -32.15
CA ASP A 32 -35.67 4.51 -31.07
C ASP A 32 -34.53 3.53 -31.33
N GLU A 33 -33.43 4.03 -31.87
CA GLU A 33 -32.08 3.50 -31.66
C GLU A 33 -31.13 4.70 -31.62
N SER A 34 -30.80 5.16 -30.42
CA SER A 34 -29.65 6.05 -30.21
C SER A 34 -28.73 5.38 -29.22
N SER A 35 -27.71 4.76 -29.81
CA SER A 35 -26.41 4.40 -29.24
C SER A 35 -26.08 5.13 -27.94
N GLY A 36 -25.74 4.34 -26.91
CA GLY A 36 -25.04 4.83 -25.74
C GLY A 36 -23.75 5.51 -26.18
N SER A 37 -23.71 6.83 -26.02
CA SER A 37 -22.46 7.58 -26.01
C SER A 37 -21.74 7.15 -24.74
N ALA A 38 -20.72 6.31 -24.87
CA ALA A 38 -19.70 6.21 -23.85
C ALA A 38 -19.14 7.62 -23.67
N THR A 39 -19.33 8.19 -22.49
CA THR A 39 -18.63 9.41 -22.10
C THR A 39 -17.15 9.03 -22.06
N GLU A 40 -16.37 9.46 -23.06
CA GLU A 40 -14.91 9.44 -22.95
C GLU A 40 -14.58 10.16 -21.64
N ALA A 41 -13.96 9.45 -20.69
CA ALA A 41 -13.49 10.07 -19.47
C ALA A 41 -12.46 11.12 -19.88
N SER A 42 -12.82 12.39 -19.77
CA SER A 42 -11.85 13.46 -19.98
C SER A 42 -10.80 13.33 -18.88
N GLY A 43 -9.55 13.00 -19.24
CA GLY A 43 -8.43 13.04 -18.31
C GLY A 43 -8.17 14.44 -17.75
N PHE A 44 -7.02 14.65 -17.12
CA PHE A 44 -6.66 15.94 -16.52
C PHE A 44 -5.48 16.62 -17.22
N ALA A 45 -5.16 17.85 -16.81
CA ALA A 45 -4.13 18.67 -17.43
C ALA A 45 -2.75 17.98 -17.40
N ALA A 46 -1.96 18.13 -18.46
CA ALA A 46 -0.64 17.50 -18.57
C ALA A 46 0.36 17.98 -17.50
N ASP A 47 0.18 19.21 -16.99
CA ASP A 47 0.96 19.82 -15.92
C ASP A 47 0.22 19.82 -14.57
N ALA A 48 -0.73 18.91 -14.38
CA ALA A 48 -1.51 18.86 -13.15
C ALA A 48 -0.66 18.65 -11.89
N THR A 49 -1.19 19.13 -10.77
CA THR A 49 -0.63 18.87 -9.44
C THR A 49 -0.95 17.46 -8.99
N ILE A 50 0.05 16.77 -8.46
CA ILE A 50 -0.08 15.40 -7.92
C ILE A 50 0.35 15.43 -6.46
N GLY A 51 -0.59 15.11 -5.56
CA GLY A 51 -0.33 14.98 -4.13
C GLY A 51 0.16 13.58 -3.78
N VAL A 52 1.22 13.48 -2.98
CA VAL A 52 1.74 12.20 -2.46
C VAL A 52 1.90 12.32 -0.95
N ALA A 53 1.02 11.66 -0.21
CA ALA A 53 1.00 11.61 1.25
C ALA A 53 1.64 10.29 1.73
N LEU A 54 2.92 10.33 2.08
CA LEU A 54 3.68 9.20 2.61
C LEU A 54 3.49 9.09 4.14
N PRO A 55 3.68 7.89 4.73
CA PRO A 55 3.50 7.67 6.16
C PRO A 55 4.68 8.25 6.95
N GLN A 56 5.06 7.61 8.06
CA GLN A 56 6.26 7.98 8.82
C GLN A 56 7.52 7.39 8.17
N LYS A 57 8.68 8.00 8.40
CA LYS A 57 10.00 7.49 7.96
C LYS A 57 10.46 6.29 8.78
N THR A 58 9.68 5.21 8.78
CA THR A 58 9.93 3.98 9.57
C THR A 58 10.80 2.95 8.84
N SER A 59 10.95 3.06 7.53
CA SER A 59 11.83 2.18 6.72
C SER A 59 12.50 2.95 5.59
N GLU A 60 13.59 2.38 5.06
CA GLU A 60 14.38 2.98 3.98
C GLU A 60 13.55 3.15 2.69
N ASN A 61 12.63 2.23 2.41
CA ASN A 61 11.78 2.25 1.21
C ASN A 61 10.86 3.47 1.14
N TRP A 62 10.30 3.90 2.27
CA TRP A 62 9.49 5.13 2.30
C TRP A 62 10.33 6.36 1.99
N VAL A 63 11.56 6.42 2.52
CA VAL A 63 12.51 7.52 2.26
C VAL A 63 12.95 7.54 0.79
N LEU A 64 13.19 6.37 0.19
CA LEU A 64 13.51 6.24 -1.22
C LEU A 64 12.34 6.67 -2.11
N ALA A 65 11.11 6.26 -1.78
CA ALA A 65 9.90 6.62 -2.51
C ALA A 65 9.70 8.15 -2.60
N GLU A 66 10.09 8.92 -1.57
CA GLU A 66 10.04 10.39 -1.60
C GLU A 66 10.73 10.97 -2.83
N GLN A 67 11.98 10.56 -3.04
CA GLN A 67 12.81 11.10 -4.10
C GLN A 67 12.35 10.58 -5.46
N LEU A 68 12.01 9.29 -5.55
CA LEU A 68 11.50 8.68 -6.77
C LEU A 68 10.20 9.32 -7.25
N PHE A 69 9.26 9.64 -6.35
CA PHE A 69 8.04 10.35 -6.71
C PHE A 69 8.33 11.78 -7.16
N LYS A 70 9.18 12.52 -6.44
CA LYS A 70 9.54 13.89 -6.83
C LYS A 70 10.15 13.93 -8.23
N ASP A 71 11.12 13.07 -8.49
CA ASP A 71 11.85 13.06 -9.76
C ASP A 71 10.96 12.51 -10.89
N GLY A 72 10.34 11.35 -10.68
CA GLY A 72 9.53 10.69 -11.70
C GLY A 72 8.28 11.48 -12.10
N LEU A 73 7.58 12.09 -11.14
CA LEU A 73 6.43 12.94 -11.46
C LEU A 73 6.85 14.21 -12.20
N THR A 74 7.98 14.82 -11.82
CA THR A 74 8.53 16.00 -12.51
C THR A 74 8.95 15.64 -13.94
N GLU A 75 9.62 14.49 -14.12
CA GLU A 75 10.02 13.98 -15.44
C GLU A 75 8.82 13.68 -16.34
N ALA A 76 7.73 13.15 -15.77
CA ALA A 76 6.46 12.94 -16.47
C ALA A 76 5.69 14.25 -16.77
N GLY A 77 6.17 15.41 -16.31
CA GLY A 77 5.60 16.72 -16.59
C GLY A 77 4.62 17.26 -15.53
N PHE A 78 4.42 16.54 -14.43
CA PHE A 78 3.53 16.93 -13.35
C PHE A 78 4.17 17.85 -12.32
N ASN A 79 3.34 18.46 -11.47
CA ASN A 79 3.77 19.26 -10.33
C ASN A 79 3.60 18.48 -9.00
N PRO A 80 4.64 17.80 -8.49
CA PRO A 80 4.51 16.95 -7.30
C PRO A 80 4.47 17.75 -5.99
N ILE A 81 3.55 17.38 -5.09
CA ILE A 81 3.53 17.76 -3.68
C ILE A 81 3.76 16.49 -2.87
N VAL A 82 4.99 16.24 -2.44
CA VAL A 82 5.34 15.02 -1.67
C VAL A 82 5.61 15.38 -0.21
N GLN A 83 4.88 14.74 0.72
CA GLN A 83 4.95 15.02 2.15
C GLN A 83 4.98 13.73 2.98
N PHE A 84 5.60 13.78 4.17
CA PHE A 84 5.57 12.71 5.18
C PHE A 84 4.75 13.14 6.36
N ALA A 85 3.91 12.24 6.87
CA ALA A 85 3.12 12.45 8.08
C ALA A 85 3.87 11.95 9.34
N ASN A 86 5.05 12.51 9.62
CA ASN A 86 5.92 12.03 10.70
C ASN A 86 5.26 12.09 12.09
N SER A 87 4.35 13.03 12.32
CA SER A 87 3.64 13.25 13.57
C SER A 87 2.38 12.41 13.73
N GLY A 88 2.06 11.55 12.74
CA GLY A 88 0.95 10.60 12.79
C GLY A 88 -0.24 10.98 11.92
N VAL A 89 -1.33 10.23 12.09
CA VAL A 89 -2.53 10.25 11.23
C VAL A 89 -3.14 11.64 11.08
N THR A 90 -3.22 12.44 12.15
CA THR A 90 -3.76 13.80 12.07
C THR A 90 -2.95 14.72 11.16
N GLU A 91 -1.62 14.57 11.13
CA GLU A 91 -0.79 15.29 10.16
C GLU A 91 -1.13 14.83 8.74
N GLN A 92 -1.24 13.52 8.51
CA GLN A 92 -1.59 12.96 7.19
C GLN A 92 -2.93 13.47 6.67
N GLN A 93 -3.94 13.53 7.53
CA GLN A 93 -5.26 14.09 7.21
C GLN A 93 -5.16 15.54 6.74
N ASN A 94 -4.42 16.39 7.47
CA ASN A 94 -4.23 17.80 7.12
C ASN A 94 -3.45 17.95 5.80
N GLN A 95 -2.47 17.08 5.55
CA GLN A 95 -1.69 17.08 4.32
C GLN A 95 -2.57 16.75 3.10
N ILE A 96 -3.41 15.72 3.20
CA ILE A 96 -4.37 15.35 2.15
C ILE A 96 -5.34 16.50 1.87
N GLN A 97 -5.93 17.10 2.92
CA GLN A 97 -6.81 18.26 2.76
C GLN A 97 -6.11 19.42 2.05
N ALA A 98 -4.87 19.74 2.44
CA ALA A 98 -4.10 20.80 1.79
C ALA A 98 -3.76 20.48 0.33
N MET A 99 -3.54 19.20 -0.04
CA MET A 99 -3.34 18.78 -1.43
C MET A 99 -4.62 18.98 -2.25
N THR A 100 -5.79 18.63 -1.69
CA THR A 100 -7.11 18.87 -2.29
C THR A 100 -7.34 20.37 -2.53
N GLU A 101 -7.11 21.22 -1.51
CA GLU A 101 -7.28 22.68 -1.62
C GLU A 101 -6.34 23.31 -2.66
N GLN A 102 -5.18 22.70 -2.89
CA GLN A 102 -4.22 23.10 -3.93
C GLN A 102 -4.58 22.57 -5.33
N GLY A 103 -5.70 21.85 -5.48
CA GLY A 103 -6.20 21.37 -6.77
C GLY A 103 -5.43 20.16 -7.31
N ALA A 104 -4.91 19.30 -6.44
CA ALA A 104 -4.31 18.04 -6.87
C ALA A 104 -5.32 17.22 -7.69
N SER A 105 -4.93 16.81 -8.91
CA SER A 105 -5.77 15.95 -9.77
C SER A 105 -5.66 14.47 -9.41
N VAL A 106 -4.59 14.10 -8.71
CA VAL A 106 -4.43 12.77 -8.10
C VAL A 106 -3.84 12.93 -6.70
N ILE A 107 -4.35 12.14 -5.75
CA ILE A 107 -3.76 11.96 -4.42
C ILE A 107 -3.32 10.50 -4.27
N VAL A 108 -2.01 10.30 -4.17
CA VAL A 108 -1.36 9.03 -3.84
C VAL A 108 -1.18 8.94 -2.33
N VAL A 109 -1.61 7.85 -1.71
CA VAL A 109 -1.66 7.71 -0.24
C VAL A 109 -0.96 6.44 0.21
N GLY A 110 0.18 6.60 0.89
CA GLY A 110 0.76 5.56 1.74
C GLY A 110 0.26 5.74 3.18
N ALA A 111 -0.83 5.06 3.54
CA ALA A 111 -1.53 5.34 4.79
C ALA A 111 -0.73 4.95 6.05
N ILE A 112 -0.82 5.77 7.11
CA ILE A 112 -0.41 5.35 8.46
C ILE A 112 -1.46 4.42 9.05
N ASP A 113 -2.72 4.89 9.05
CA ASP A 113 -3.90 4.11 9.41
C ASP A 113 -4.93 4.31 8.30
N GLY A 114 -5.10 3.27 7.48
CA GLY A 114 -5.99 3.31 6.32
C GLY A 114 -7.46 3.49 6.68
N SER A 115 -7.86 3.23 7.93
CA SER A 115 -9.26 3.36 8.37
C SER A 115 -9.66 4.78 8.77
N GLN A 116 -8.70 5.70 8.90
CA GLN A 116 -8.90 7.04 9.42
C GLN A 116 -8.79 8.16 8.37
N LEU A 117 -8.70 7.82 7.09
CA LEU A 117 -8.51 8.81 6.01
C LEU A 117 -9.77 9.06 5.15
N GLY A 118 -10.86 8.32 5.39
CA GLY A 118 -12.05 8.32 4.54
C GLY A 118 -12.61 9.71 4.23
N SER A 119 -12.85 10.53 5.26
CA SER A 119 -13.44 11.88 5.07
C SER A 119 -12.59 12.81 4.20
N GLN A 120 -11.27 12.75 4.32
CA GLN A 120 -10.37 13.61 3.53
C GLN A 120 -10.28 13.15 2.08
N LEU A 121 -10.39 11.84 1.85
CA LEU A 121 -10.33 11.26 0.51
C LEU A 121 -11.67 11.38 -0.23
N GLU A 122 -12.79 11.32 0.49
CA GLU A 122 -14.11 11.68 -0.04
C GLU A 122 -14.12 13.14 -0.50
N ASP A 123 -13.61 14.07 0.32
CA ASP A 123 -13.49 15.48 -0.08
C ASP A 123 -12.56 15.67 -1.29
N ALA A 124 -11.43 14.95 -1.36
CA ALA A 124 -10.56 14.97 -2.54
C ALA A 124 -11.30 14.55 -3.82
N LYS A 125 -12.06 13.45 -3.73
CA LYS A 125 -12.85 12.91 -4.85
C LYS A 125 -13.98 13.85 -5.27
N ASP A 126 -14.69 14.45 -4.32
CA ASP A 126 -15.73 15.44 -4.57
C ASP A 126 -15.19 16.70 -5.28
N ASN A 127 -13.91 17.01 -5.07
CA ASN A 127 -13.18 18.07 -5.77
C ASN A 127 -12.51 17.60 -7.09
N GLY A 128 -12.79 16.38 -7.53
CA GLY A 128 -12.36 15.85 -8.83
C GLY A 128 -10.99 15.19 -8.85
N ALA A 129 -10.37 14.92 -7.70
CA ALA A 129 -9.12 14.17 -7.63
C ALA A 129 -9.37 12.66 -7.74
N TYR A 130 -8.51 11.94 -8.46
CA TYR A 130 -8.40 10.50 -8.31
C TYR A 130 -7.62 10.13 -7.05
N VAL A 131 -7.99 9.04 -6.38
CA VAL A 131 -7.30 8.54 -5.18
C VAL A 131 -6.63 7.20 -5.48
N ILE A 132 -5.30 7.15 -5.33
CA ILE A 132 -4.50 5.94 -5.46
C ILE A 132 -3.99 5.53 -4.08
N ALA A 133 -4.42 4.38 -3.58
CA ALA A 133 -3.78 3.75 -2.43
C ALA A 133 -2.42 3.17 -2.86
N TYR A 134 -1.36 3.49 -2.14
CA TYR A 134 0.02 3.11 -2.47
C TYR A 134 0.62 2.24 -1.36
N ASP A 135 1.07 1.03 -1.72
CA ASP A 135 1.58 -0.05 -0.86
C ASP A 135 0.59 -0.54 0.20
N ARG A 136 -0.09 0.35 0.93
CA ARG A 136 -1.06 0.05 1.98
C ARG A 136 -2.48 0.38 1.55
N LEU A 137 -3.38 -0.60 1.66
CA LEU A 137 -4.79 -0.39 1.33
C LEU A 137 -5.45 0.61 2.31
N VAL A 138 -6.16 1.59 1.76
CA VAL A 138 -7.03 2.48 2.53
C VAL A 138 -8.39 1.81 2.70
N LYS A 139 -8.90 1.77 3.94
CA LYS A 139 -10.10 1.01 4.33
C LYS A 139 -11.30 1.92 4.58
N ASN A 140 -12.48 1.32 4.61
CA ASN A 140 -13.74 1.92 5.05
C ASN A 140 -14.19 3.15 4.24
N THR A 141 -13.88 3.22 2.95
CA THR A 141 -14.33 4.30 2.05
C THR A 141 -14.44 3.79 0.61
N ASP A 142 -15.36 4.36 -0.18
CA ASP A 142 -15.43 4.11 -1.62
C ASP A 142 -14.60 5.12 -2.46
N ALA A 143 -13.92 6.06 -1.79
CA ALA A 143 -13.14 7.11 -2.43
C ALA A 143 -11.91 6.60 -3.20
N VAL A 144 -11.34 5.46 -2.81
CA VAL A 144 -10.14 4.88 -3.45
C VAL A 144 -10.47 4.38 -4.85
N ASP A 145 -9.89 4.97 -5.89
CA ASP A 145 -10.15 4.56 -7.28
C ASP A 145 -9.33 3.33 -7.66
N MET A 146 -8.11 3.22 -7.14
CA MET A 146 -7.24 2.07 -7.40
C MET A 146 -6.19 1.87 -6.29
N TYR A 147 -5.60 0.67 -6.29
CA TYR A 147 -4.54 0.28 -5.36
C TYR A 147 -3.32 -0.25 -6.12
N VAL A 148 -2.13 0.23 -5.78
CA VAL A 148 -0.86 -0.26 -6.35
C VAL A 148 0.03 -0.73 -5.21
N ALA A 149 0.40 -2.01 -5.24
CA ALA A 149 1.20 -2.62 -4.18
C ALA A 149 1.95 -3.86 -4.69
N PHE A 150 2.60 -4.56 -3.78
CA PHE A 150 3.00 -5.96 -4.00
C PHE A 150 1.91 -6.89 -3.44
N ASP A 151 1.92 -8.16 -3.87
CA ASP A 151 1.06 -9.19 -3.28
C ASP A 151 1.48 -9.46 -1.82
N ASN A 152 0.70 -8.90 -0.88
CA ASN A 152 1.04 -8.94 0.54
C ASN A 152 0.84 -10.33 1.16
N TYR A 153 -0.14 -11.10 0.70
CA TYR A 153 -0.31 -12.46 1.21
C TYR A 153 0.87 -13.34 0.78
N GLN A 154 1.29 -13.20 -0.48
CA GLN A 154 2.43 -13.93 -1.01
C GLN A 154 3.75 -13.56 -0.32
N VAL A 155 3.95 -12.30 0.09
CA VAL A 155 5.08 -11.93 0.97
C VAL A 155 5.10 -12.81 2.22
N GLY A 156 3.96 -12.92 2.92
CA GLY A 156 3.84 -13.74 4.12
C GLY A 156 4.19 -15.19 3.85
N VAL A 157 3.66 -15.77 2.78
CA VAL A 157 3.95 -17.14 2.35
C VAL A 157 5.46 -17.34 2.14
N LEU A 158 6.12 -16.42 1.43
CA LEU A 158 7.56 -16.48 1.20
C LEU A 158 8.37 -16.38 2.50
N GLN A 159 7.94 -15.54 3.44
CA GLN A 159 8.59 -15.43 4.76
C GLN A 159 8.43 -16.73 5.56
N GLY A 160 7.23 -17.28 5.65
CA GLY A 160 6.97 -18.54 6.34
C GLY A 160 7.79 -19.69 5.75
N GLN A 161 7.86 -19.79 4.42
CA GLN A 161 8.67 -20.81 3.75
C GLN A 161 10.17 -20.61 3.99
N ALA A 162 10.67 -19.37 3.87
CA ALA A 162 12.08 -19.07 4.11
C ALA A 162 12.52 -19.36 5.54
N LEU A 163 11.64 -19.17 6.54
CA LEU A 163 11.93 -19.56 7.92
C LEU A 163 12.14 -21.09 8.02
N LEU A 164 11.25 -21.89 7.42
CA LEU A 164 11.38 -23.35 7.43
C LEU A 164 12.64 -23.82 6.70
N ASP A 165 12.93 -23.25 5.53
CA ASP A 165 14.10 -23.62 4.74
C ASP A 165 15.39 -23.29 5.49
N GLY A 166 15.47 -22.11 6.10
CA GLY A 166 16.62 -21.72 6.91
C GLY A 166 16.79 -22.54 8.18
N LEU A 167 15.69 -22.96 8.82
CA LEU A 167 15.73 -23.88 9.96
C LEU A 167 16.30 -25.23 9.55
N ALA A 168 15.82 -25.82 8.45
CA ALA A 168 16.35 -27.06 7.92
C ALA A 168 17.85 -26.95 7.55
N GLU A 169 18.24 -25.84 6.91
CA GLU A 169 19.62 -25.58 6.49
C GLU A 169 20.59 -25.39 7.67
N ARG A 170 20.22 -24.56 8.65
CA ARG A 170 21.13 -24.14 9.73
C ARG A 170 21.03 -24.98 11.00
N LYS A 171 19.88 -25.61 11.26
CA LYS A 171 19.58 -26.32 12.51
C LYS A 171 19.39 -27.83 12.34
N GLY A 172 19.34 -28.35 11.11
CA GLY A 172 19.10 -29.78 10.85
C GLY A 172 17.62 -30.13 11.01
N ASP A 173 17.27 -31.37 11.36
CA ASP A 173 15.88 -31.79 11.55
C ASP A 173 15.31 -31.31 12.91
N GLY A 174 14.03 -30.91 12.91
CA GLY A 174 13.33 -30.41 14.10
C GLY A 174 13.07 -31.46 15.21
N PRO A 175 12.36 -31.07 16.29
CA PRO A 175 11.55 -29.86 16.41
C PRO A 175 12.37 -28.59 16.69
N TYR A 176 11.84 -27.43 16.30
CA TYR A 176 12.47 -26.12 16.47
C TYR A 176 11.66 -25.23 17.41
N ASN A 177 12.36 -24.44 18.23
CA ASN A 177 11.79 -23.39 19.05
C ASN A 177 11.83 -22.05 18.30
N ILE A 178 10.68 -21.43 18.09
CA ILE A 178 10.58 -20.19 17.33
C ILE A 178 9.81 -19.10 18.08
N GLU A 179 9.92 -17.87 17.58
CA GLU A 179 9.05 -16.76 17.96
C GLU A 179 8.49 -16.05 16.74
N LEU A 180 7.34 -15.39 16.93
CA LEU A 180 6.64 -14.68 15.88
C LEU A 180 6.64 -13.18 16.17
N ILE A 181 6.82 -12.39 15.12
CA ILE A 181 6.63 -10.93 15.10
C ILE A 181 5.66 -10.62 13.96
N ALA A 182 4.69 -9.75 14.20
CA ALA A 182 3.84 -9.16 13.18
C ALA A 182 4.02 -7.63 13.13
N GLY A 183 3.53 -7.05 12.04
CA GLY A 183 3.58 -5.61 11.79
C GLY A 183 2.64 -4.80 12.69
N SER A 184 2.43 -3.55 12.30
CA SER A 184 1.53 -2.64 13.02
C SER A 184 0.06 -2.99 12.79
N PRO A 185 -0.80 -2.98 13.82
CA PRO A 185 -2.22 -3.37 13.69
C PRO A 185 -3.08 -2.35 12.92
N ASP A 186 -2.61 -1.11 12.75
CA ASP A 186 -3.24 -0.05 11.97
C ASP A 186 -2.81 -0.06 10.48
N ASP A 187 -1.84 -0.90 10.12
CA ASP A 187 -1.39 -1.10 8.75
C ASP A 187 -2.16 -2.27 8.11
N ALA A 188 -2.86 -1.99 7.02
CA ALA A 188 -3.67 -2.96 6.29
C ALA A 188 -2.86 -4.14 5.72
N ASN A 189 -1.54 -4.00 5.58
CA ASN A 189 -0.68 -5.07 5.05
C ASN A 189 -0.24 -6.08 6.12
N SER A 190 -0.23 -5.68 7.40
CA SER A 190 0.28 -6.50 8.50
C SER A 190 -0.49 -7.81 8.66
N THR A 191 -1.81 -7.77 8.51
CA THR A 191 -2.65 -8.96 8.63
C THR A 191 -2.40 -9.94 7.48
N PRO A 192 -2.45 -9.54 6.19
CA PRO A 192 -2.07 -10.42 5.07
C PRO A 192 -0.67 -11.02 5.18
N PHE A 193 0.35 -10.27 5.62
CA PHE A 193 1.69 -10.82 5.86
C PHE A 193 1.65 -11.93 6.90
N PHE A 194 1.00 -11.69 8.03
CA PHE A 194 0.91 -12.65 9.11
C PHE A 194 0.10 -13.89 8.71
N GLU A 195 -1.06 -13.71 8.07
CA GLU A 195 -1.89 -14.80 7.58
C GLU A 195 -1.17 -15.66 6.52
N GLY A 196 -0.46 -15.02 5.59
CA GLY A 196 0.37 -15.71 4.60
C GLY A 196 1.45 -16.55 5.26
N ALA A 197 2.18 -16.00 6.23
CA ALA A 197 3.23 -16.74 6.95
C ALA A 197 2.64 -17.88 7.79
N MET A 198 1.54 -17.63 8.51
CA MET A 198 0.88 -18.64 9.33
C MET A 198 0.24 -19.75 8.50
N SER A 199 -0.13 -19.51 7.23
CA SER A 199 -0.59 -20.58 6.34
C SER A 199 0.48 -21.67 6.12
N ILE A 200 1.76 -21.30 6.24
CA ILE A 200 2.92 -22.20 6.12
C ILE A 200 3.33 -22.75 7.49
N LEU A 201 3.36 -21.89 8.51
CA LEU A 201 3.89 -22.25 9.83
C LEU A 201 2.87 -22.98 10.71
N GLN A 202 1.58 -22.66 10.63
CA GLN A 202 0.56 -23.24 11.50
C GLN A 202 0.49 -24.76 11.41
N PRO A 203 0.52 -25.40 10.22
CA PRO A 203 0.55 -26.86 10.14
C PRO A 203 1.76 -27.49 10.88
N LYS A 204 2.90 -26.79 10.91
CA LYS A 204 4.12 -27.21 11.60
C LYS A 204 4.09 -26.93 13.10
N ILE A 205 3.33 -25.94 13.53
CA ILE A 205 3.02 -25.71 14.94
C ILE A 205 2.08 -26.82 15.44
N ASP A 206 1.05 -27.15 14.66
CA ASP A 206 0.03 -28.15 15.01
C ASP A 206 0.60 -29.58 15.09
N ASP A 207 1.56 -29.93 14.22
CA ASP A 207 2.22 -31.25 14.23
C ASP A 207 3.40 -31.34 15.21
N GLY A 208 3.76 -30.24 15.87
CA GLY A 208 4.84 -30.15 16.86
C GLY A 208 6.24 -29.99 16.29
N THR A 209 6.40 -29.86 14.96
CA THR A 209 7.68 -29.52 14.32
C THR A 209 8.19 -28.15 14.76
N LEU A 210 7.29 -27.18 14.96
CA LEU A 210 7.58 -25.85 15.49
C LEU A 210 6.92 -25.68 16.86
N THR A 211 7.65 -25.10 17.79
CA THR A 211 7.10 -24.67 19.09
C THR A 211 7.32 -23.18 19.27
N VAL A 212 6.23 -22.43 19.38
CA VAL A 212 6.30 -21.02 19.82
C VAL A 212 6.41 -21.01 21.35
N VAL A 213 7.62 -20.91 21.87
CA VAL A 213 7.90 -21.19 23.30
C VAL A 213 7.19 -20.20 24.22
N SER A 214 7.06 -18.94 23.81
CA SER A 214 6.28 -17.93 24.54
C SER A 214 4.76 -18.21 24.58
N GLY A 215 4.27 -19.09 23.71
CA GLY A 215 2.84 -19.35 23.49
C GLY A 215 2.09 -18.23 22.76
N GLN A 216 2.77 -17.17 22.32
CA GLN A 216 2.15 -16.01 21.68
C GLN A 216 1.99 -16.26 20.17
N THR A 217 0.76 -16.59 19.76
CA THR A 217 0.46 -17.05 18.40
C THR A 217 -0.62 -16.24 17.69
N SER A 218 -1.41 -15.43 18.41
CA SER A 218 -2.38 -14.54 17.76
C SER A 218 -1.69 -13.26 17.26
N PHE A 219 -2.22 -12.68 16.18
CA PHE A 219 -1.73 -11.44 15.60
C PHE A 219 -1.57 -10.34 16.66
N GLU A 220 -2.55 -10.15 17.53
CA GLU A 220 -2.56 -9.11 18.56
C GLU A 220 -1.45 -9.30 19.61
N GLN A 221 -1.04 -10.54 19.88
CA GLN A 221 0.03 -10.83 20.83
C GLN A 221 1.42 -10.56 20.22
N VAL A 222 1.55 -10.66 18.90
CA VAL A 222 2.82 -10.59 18.18
C VAL A 222 3.01 -9.29 17.40
N ALA A 223 1.96 -8.45 17.32
CA ALA A 223 1.96 -7.18 16.59
C ALA A 223 2.93 -6.15 17.19
N THR A 224 3.55 -5.38 16.29
CA THR A 224 4.52 -4.34 16.65
C THR A 224 3.99 -2.98 16.26
N GLN A 225 3.40 -2.27 17.22
CA GLN A 225 2.78 -0.96 16.99
C GLN A 225 3.75 0.02 16.31
N GLY A 226 3.31 0.58 15.20
CA GLY A 226 4.00 1.57 14.37
C GLY A 226 5.24 1.03 13.64
N TRP A 227 5.41 -0.29 13.52
CA TRP A 227 6.63 -0.90 12.96
C TRP A 227 7.92 -0.46 13.67
N LYS A 228 7.79 -0.15 14.97
CA LYS A 228 8.84 0.46 15.77
C LYS A 228 9.85 -0.58 16.28
N ALA A 229 11.12 -0.40 15.92
CA ALA A 229 12.22 -1.24 16.38
C ALA A 229 12.27 -1.34 17.91
N GLU A 230 12.05 -0.24 18.63
CA GLU A 230 12.07 -0.23 20.10
C GLU A 230 10.98 -1.12 20.72
N ASN A 231 9.83 -1.24 20.05
CA ASN A 231 8.73 -2.10 20.51
C ASN A 231 9.07 -3.58 20.30
N ALA A 232 9.60 -3.93 19.13
CA ALA A 232 10.05 -5.30 18.84
C ALA A 232 11.20 -5.73 19.75
N GLN A 233 12.22 -4.88 19.93
CA GLN A 233 13.36 -5.17 20.81
C GLN A 233 12.89 -5.39 22.26
N LYS A 234 12.07 -4.48 22.81
CA LYS A 234 11.54 -4.63 24.17
C LYS A 234 10.73 -5.91 24.36
N ARG A 235 9.91 -6.29 23.37
CA ARG A 235 9.15 -7.55 23.39
C ARG A 235 10.09 -8.75 23.34
N MET A 236 11.09 -8.74 22.45
CA MET A 236 12.07 -9.81 22.33
C MET A 236 12.88 -9.97 23.62
N ASP A 237 13.36 -8.89 24.25
CA ASP A 237 14.04 -8.93 25.56
C ASP A 237 13.19 -9.63 26.64
N THR A 238 11.89 -9.33 26.65
CA THR A 238 10.92 -9.93 27.59
C THR A 238 10.75 -11.43 27.32
N ILE A 239 10.65 -11.82 26.04
CA ILE A 239 10.51 -13.23 25.65
C ILE A 239 11.78 -14.02 25.97
N LEU A 240 12.95 -13.50 25.62
CA LEU A 240 14.24 -14.16 25.85
C LEU A 240 14.50 -14.39 27.34
N SER A 241 14.23 -13.39 28.18
CA SER A 241 14.38 -13.49 29.64
C SER A 241 13.36 -14.42 30.29
N GLY A 242 12.12 -14.45 29.79
CA GLY A 242 11.03 -15.25 30.37
C GLY A 242 11.00 -16.71 29.91
N SER A 243 11.33 -16.98 28.65
CA SER A 243 11.06 -18.28 28.00
C SER A 243 12.32 -19.01 27.54
N TYR A 244 13.46 -18.31 27.45
CA TYR A 244 14.69 -18.84 26.86
C TYR A 244 15.90 -18.80 27.81
N ALA A 245 15.70 -18.85 29.14
CA ALA A 245 16.81 -18.93 30.08
C ALA A 245 17.69 -20.18 29.88
N SER A 246 17.07 -21.32 29.52
CA SER A 246 17.74 -22.60 29.25
C SER A 246 17.26 -23.27 27.96
N THR A 247 16.50 -22.55 27.13
CA THR A 247 15.95 -23.02 25.86
C THR A 247 16.71 -22.35 24.72
N GLU A 248 17.06 -23.10 23.70
CA GLU A 248 17.63 -22.57 22.46
C GLU A 248 16.52 -21.88 21.65
N LEU A 249 16.85 -20.75 21.02
CA LEU A 249 15.97 -20.09 20.06
C LEU A 249 16.49 -20.42 18.66
N ASP A 250 15.70 -21.14 17.89
CA ASP A 250 16.11 -21.63 16.56
C ASP A 250 15.72 -20.66 15.46
N GLY A 251 14.55 -20.03 15.58
CA GLY A 251 14.01 -19.18 14.52
C GLY A 251 13.15 -18.03 15.01
N ILE A 252 13.07 -16.96 14.21
CA ILE A 252 12.17 -15.83 14.42
C ILE A 252 11.51 -15.50 13.08
N LEU A 253 10.18 -15.56 13.02
CA LEU A 253 9.46 -14.92 11.92
C LEU A 253 9.47 -13.41 12.16
N SER A 254 10.11 -12.66 11.27
CA SER A 254 10.01 -11.20 11.24
C SER A 254 9.40 -10.73 9.92
N PRO A 255 8.43 -9.79 9.96
CA PRO A 255 7.69 -9.35 8.78
C PRO A 255 8.42 -8.25 8.00
N ASN A 256 9.47 -7.64 8.58
CA ASN A 256 10.38 -6.74 7.87
C ASN A 256 11.79 -6.71 8.48
N ASP A 257 12.69 -6.02 7.78
CA ASP A 257 14.11 -5.91 8.10
C ASP A 257 14.38 -5.07 9.36
N THR A 258 13.67 -3.96 9.55
CA THR A 258 13.81 -3.12 10.74
C THR A 258 13.52 -3.90 12.02
N LEU A 259 12.43 -4.68 12.06
CA LEU A 259 12.07 -5.48 13.22
C LEU A 259 12.99 -6.71 13.38
N ALA A 260 13.48 -7.27 12.25
CA ALA A 260 14.43 -8.38 12.28
C ALA A 260 15.74 -7.97 12.97
N ARG A 261 16.31 -6.83 12.56
CA ARG A 261 17.55 -6.30 13.17
C ARG A 261 17.36 -5.94 14.65
N ALA A 262 16.19 -5.43 15.03
CA ALA A 262 15.85 -5.15 16.42
C ALA A 262 15.84 -6.45 17.26
N ALA A 263 15.23 -7.52 16.75
CA ALA A 263 15.22 -8.82 17.41
C ALA A 263 16.61 -9.46 17.49
N LEU A 264 17.40 -9.38 16.42
CA LEU A 264 18.81 -9.84 16.41
C LEU A 264 19.65 -9.11 17.46
N THR A 265 19.42 -7.81 17.64
CA THR A 265 20.07 -7.01 18.69
C THR A 265 19.78 -7.57 20.08
N SER A 266 18.51 -7.88 20.38
CA SER A 266 18.13 -8.53 21.64
C SER A 266 18.77 -9.90 21.83
N VAL A 267 18.78 -10.73 20.79
CA VAL A 267 19.42 -12.06 20.81
C VAL A 267 20.90 -11.95 21.16
N ALA A 268 21.63 -11.06 20.48
CA ALA A 268 23.05 -10.83 20.72
C ALA A 268 23.31 -10.32 22.14
N GLN A 269 22.50 -9.38 22.63
CA GLN A 269 22.60 -8.85 24.01
C GLN A 269 22.30 -9.91 25.08
N ALA A 270 21.43 -10.87 24.77
CA ALA A 270 21.17 -12.03 25.64
C ALA A 270 22.28 -13.10 25.58
N GLY A 271 23.31 -12.92 24.75
CA GLY A 271 24.41 -13.87 24.59
C GLY A 271 23.98 -15.19 23.95
N LYS A 272 22.95 -15.15 23.09
CA LYS A 272 22.41 -16.31 22.40
C LYS A 272 23.00 -16.45 21.00
N ASP A 273 23.01 -17.68 20.50
CA ASP A 273 23.36 -17.97 19.12
C ASP A 273 22.36 -17.32 18.16
N THR A 274 22.83 -16.92 16.99
CA THR A 274 22.00 -16.28 15.96
C THR A 274 20.94 -17.25 15.43
N PRO A 275 19.63 -16.95 15.59
CA PRO A 275 18.57 -17.78 15.03
C PRO A 275 18.43 -17.56 13.52
N VAL A 276 17.68 -18.44 12.87
CA VAL A 276 17.15 -18.17 11.53
C VAL A 276 16.13 -17.05 11.64
N ILE A 277 16.32 -15.94 10.94
CA ILE A 277 15.37 -14.83 10.98
C ILE A 277 15.09 -14.28 9.59
N THR A 278 13.81 -14.09 9.29
CA THR A 278 13.31 -13.57 8.02
C THR A 278 13.24 -12.04 8.05
N GLY A 279 12.82 -11.44 6.94
CA GLY A 279 12.63 -10.00 6.84
C GLY A 279 11.85 -9.62 5.58
N GLN A 280 11.90 -8.33 5.25
CA GLN A 280 11.28 -7.68 4.09
C GLN A 280 11.90 -6.31 3.97
N ASP A 281 11.99 -5.82 2.74
CA ASP A 281 12.34 -4.46 2.30
C ASP A 281 13.76 -4.32 1.76
N SER A 282 14.61 -5.35 1.92
CA SER A 282 16.00 -5.34 1.45
C SER A 282 16.80 -4.13 1.94
N GLU A 283 16.59 -3.74 3.19
CA GLU A 283 17.30 -2.60 3.78
C GLU A 283 18.81 -2.85 3.82
N VAL A 284 19.61 -1.81 3.62
CA VAL A 284 21.06 -1.92 3.38
C VAL A 284 21.77 -2.74 4.48
N GLU A 285 21.43 -2.48 5.74
CA GLU A 285 22.04 -3.19 6.87
C GLU A 285 21.55 -4.64 6.99
N SER A 286 20.33 -4.96 6.55
CA SER A 286 19.83 -6.33 6.50
C SER A 286 20.45 -7.11 5.35
N VAL A 287 20.68 -6.50 4.19
CA VAL A 287 21.44 -7.14 3.10
C VAL A 287 22.87 -7.46 3.53
N LYS A 288 23.55 -6.53 4.21
CA LYS A 288 24.88 -6.81 4.80
C LYS A 288 24.83 -7.96 5.81
N SER A 289 23.82 -7.98 6.69
CA SER A 289 23.61 -9.03 7.67
C SER A 289 23.38 -10.41 7.01
N ILE A 290 22.60 -10.46 5.93
CA ILE A 290 22.38 -11.68 5.12
C ILE A 290 23.70 -12.17 4.52
N MET A 291 24.48 -11.27 3.92
CA MET A 291 25.79 -11.63 3.34
C MET A 291 26.78 -12.09 4.41
N ALA A 292 26.69 -11.56 5.63
CA ALA A 292 27.45 -12.01 6.80
C ALA A 292 26.97 -13.36 7.38
N GLY A 293 25.81 -13.87 6.94
CA GLY A 293 25.23 -15.13 7.44
C GLY A 293 24.46 -14.99 8.75
N GLU A 294 24.12 -13.76 9.15
CA GLU A 294 23.36 -13.47 10.37
C GLU A 294 21.85 -13.55 10.09
N GLN A 295 21.23 -12.49 9.56
CA GLN A 295 19.86 -12.57 9.03
C GLN A 295 19.78 -13.62 7.91
N TYR A 296 18.70 -14.42 7.84
CA TYR A 296 18.61 -15.51 6.88
C TYR A 296 18.12 -15.02 5.52
N SER A 297 17.03 -14.26 5.53
CA SER A 297 16.38 -13.80 4.32
C SER A 297 15.77 -12.42 4.49
N THR A 298 15.45 -11.82 3.35
CA THR A 298 14.56 -10.66 3.23
C THR A 298 13.67 -10.87 2.00
N ILE A 299 12.66 -10.02 1.84
CA ILE A 299 11.83 -9.97 0.65
C ILE A 299 12.13 -8.66 -0.08
N TYR A 300 12.60 -8.78 -1.32
CA TYR A 300 12.80 -7.65 -2.19
C TYR A 300 11.48 -7.21 -2.81
N LYS A 301 11.11 -5.97 -2.50
CA LYS A 301 10.03 -5.21 -3.10
C LYS A 301 10.64 -3.96 -3.71
N ASP A 302 10.96 -4.01 -5.00
CA ASP A 302 11.63 -2.89 -5.66
C ASP A 302 10.75 -1.63 -5.63
N THR A 303 11.14 -0.67 -4.78
CA THR A 303 10.42 0.60 -4.63
C THR A 303 10.43 1.40 -5.93
N ARG A 304 11.47 1.23 -6.77
CA ARG A 304 11.56 1.89 -8.08
C ARG A 304 10.44 1.43 -9.00
N GLU A 305 10.20 0.13 -9.06
CA GLU A 305 9.13 -0.47 -9.86
C GLU A 305 7.74 -0.07 -9.33
N LEU A 306 7.56 -0.04 -8.00
CA LEU A 306 6.28 0.35 -7.40
C LEU A 306 5.93 1.83 -7.68
N VAL A 307 6.91 2.72 -7.56
CA VAL A 307 6.75 4.15 -7.88
C VAL A 307 6.54 4.34 -9.39
N ALA A 308 7.35 3.68 -10.23
CA ALA A 308 7.22 3.75 -11.68
C ALA A 308 5.84 3.27 -12.14
N GLN A 309 5.36 2.16 -11.60
CA GLN A 309 4.01 1.68 -11.88
C GLN A 309 2.96 2.68 -11.40
N THR A 310 3.09 3.26 -10.21
CA THR A 310 2.13 4.28 -9.74
C THR A 310 2.07 5.48 -10.68
N ILE A 311 3.22 5.97 -11.16
CA ILE A 311 3.30 7.08 -12.11
C ILE A 311 2.67 6.69 -13.45
N LYS A 312 2.92 5.48 -13.96
CA LYS A 312 2.28 4.96 -15.18
C LYS A 312 0.75 5.00 -15.09
N GLN A 313 0.20 4.68 -13.92
CA GLN A 313 -1.26 4.72 -13.69
C GLN A 313 -1.78 6.16 -13.67
N ILE A 314 -1.02 7.09 -13.08
CA ILE A 314 -1.30 8.52 -13.12
C ILE A 314 -1.32 9.04 -14.57
N GLU A 315 -0.36 8.64 -15.39
CA GLU A 315 -0.31 9.00 -16.82
C GLU A 315 -1.49 8.44 -17.62
N ALA A 316 -1.95 7.22 -17.31
CA ALA A 316 -3.15 6.65 -17.93
C ALA A 316 -4.39 7.50 -17.57
N LEU A 317 -4.59 7.79 -16.29
CA LEU A 317 -5.68 8.66 -15.81
C LEU A 317 -5.59 10.07 -16.43
N GLN A 318 -4.38 10.61 -16.58
CA GLN A 318 -4.14 11.91 -17.23
C GLN A 318 -4.65 11.93 -18.67
N LYS A 319 -4.46 10.84 -19.40
CA LYS A 319 -4.90 10.70 -20.80
C LYS A 319 -6.37 10.31 -20.94
N GLY A 320 -7.07 10.03 -19.84
CA GLY A 320 -8.42 9.47 -19.85
C GLY A 320 -8.44 7.99 -20.27
N GLU A 321 -7.31 7.30 -20.17
CA GLU A 321 -7.17 5.87 -20.44
C GLU A 321 -7.50 5.06 -19.19
N GLU A 322 -7.88 3.79 -19.38
CA GLU A 322 -8.12 2.88 -18.25
C GLU A 322 -6.79 2.48 -17.60
N PRO A 323 -6.67 2.57 -16.26
CA PRO A 323 -5.53 2.02 -15.52
C PRO A 323 -5.32 0.53 -15.78
N GLU A 324 -4.07 0.08 -15.74
CA GLU A 324 -3.74 -1.34 -15.83
C GLU A 324 -4.07 -2.05 -14.51
N ILE A 325 -4.89 -3.10 -14.55
CA ILE A 325 -5.35 -3.84 -13.36
C ILE A 325 -5.07 -5.33 -13.57
N ASN A 326 -4.53 -5.99 -12.54
CA ASN A 326 -4.27 -7.42 -12.56
C ASN A 326 -4.93 -8.20 -11.40
N ASP A 327 -5.59 -7.50 -10.47
CA ASP A 327 -6.41 -8.09 -9.41
C ASP A 327 -7.69 -7.25 -9.18
N THR A 328 -8.84 -7.94 -9.13
CA THR A 328 -10.16 -7.32 -8.87
C THR A 328 -10.97 -8.11 -7.83
N GLU A 329 -10.31 -8.97 -7.05
CA GLU A 329 -10.97 -9.93 -6.16
C GLU A 329 -10.41 -9.87 -4.74
N SER A 330 -9.10 -9.65 -4.58
CA SER A 330 -8.41 -9.91 -3.31
C SER A 330 -8.53 -8.77 -2.29
N TYR A 331 -8.63 -7.51 -2.74
CA TYR A 331 -8.50 -6.33 -1.88
C TYR A 331 -9.84 -5.65 -1.58
N ASP A 332 -10.66 -6.33 -0.77
CA ASP A 332 -11.85 -5.74 -0.14
C ASP A 332 -11.43 -4.77 0.97
N ASN A 333 -11.75 -3.49 0.78
CA ASN A 333 -11.41 -2.45 1.74
C ASN A 333 -12.47 -2.23 2.83
N GLY A 334 -13.52 -3.05 2.85
CA GLY A 334 -14.68 -2.96 3.76
C GLY A 334 -15.89 -2.25 3.15
N VAL A 335 -15.73 -1.62 1.99
CA VAL A 335 -16.82 -0.96 1.24
C VAL A 335 -16.93 -1.51 -0.18
N LYS A 336 -15.78 -1.75 -0.83
CA LYS A 336 -15.70 -2.35 -2.16
C LYS A 336 -14.41 -3.14 -2.32
N VAL A 337 -14.39 -4.04 -3.29
CA VAL A 337 -13.13 -4.59 -3.81
C VAL A 337 -12.48 -3.52 -4.69
N VAL A 338 -11.30 -3.06 -4.28
CA VAL A 338 -10.56 -2.00 -4.98
C VAL A 338 -9.81 -2.61 -6.17
N PRO A 339 -9.97 -2.09 -7.39
CA PRO A 339 -9.16 -2.51 -8.54
C PRO A 339 -7.68 -2.31 -8.24
N SER A 340 -6.89 -3.37 -8.41
CA SER A 340 -5.53 -3.44 -7.91
C SER A 340 -4.52 -3.81 -9.00
N PHE A 341 -3.34 -3.20 -8.93
CA PHE A 341 -2.15 -3.67 -9.63
C PHE A 341 -1.12 -4.15 -8.61
N LEU A 342 -0.84 -5.45 -8.65
CA LEU A 342 0.08 -6.12 -7.75
C LEU A 342 1.38 -6.47 -8.47
N LEU A 343 2.49 -5.99 -7.94
CA LEU A 343 3.83 -6.44 -8.28
C LEU A 343 4.16 -7.72 -7.53
N THR A 344 5.06 -8.52 -8.10
CA THR A 344 5.50 -9.79 -7.50
C THR A 344 6.65 -9.55 -6.52
N PRO A 345 6.53 -9.94 -5.24
CA PRO A 345 7.64 -9.89 -4.29
C PRO A 345 8.67 -10.99 -4.59
N VAL A 346 9.95 -10.73 -4.30
CA VAL A 346 11.04 -11.70 -4.56
C VAL A 346 11.73 -12.08 -3.25
N ILE A 347 11.79 -13.36 -2.92
CA ILE A 347 12.57 -13.85 -1.78
C ILE A 347 14.07 -13.69 -2.04
N VAL A 348 14.80 -13.16 -1.08
CA VAL A 348 16.25 -13.00 -1.14
C VAL A 348 16.92 -13.70 0.03
N THR A 349 17.88 -14.56 -0.29
CA THR A 349 18.83 -15.17 0.63
C THR A 349 20.24 -14.84 0.17
N LYS A 350 21.25 -15.26 0.93
CA LYS A 350 22.65 -15.12 0.52
C LYS A 350 22.95 -15.78 -0.83
N GLU A 351 22.22 -16.84 -1.19
CA GLU A 351 22.47 -17.62 -2.41
C GLU A 351 22.10 -16.84 -3.68
N ASN A 352 20.98 -16.11 -3.67
CA ASN A 352 20.45 -15.44 -4.86
C ASN A 352 20.62 -13.90 -4.84
N ALA A 353 21.11 -13.31 -3.74
CA ALA A 353 21.20 -11.84 -3.59
C ALA A 353 21.92 -11.16 -4.76
N ALA A 354 23.03 -11.72 -5.23
CA ALA A 354 23.80 -11.14 -6.33
C ALA A 354 23.04 -11.12 -7.68
N GLU A 355 22.15 -12.09 -7.91
CA GLU A 355 21.30 -12.14 -9.09
C GLU A 355 20.13 -11.16 -8.95
N VAL A 356 19.43 -11.21 -7.81
CA VAL A 356 18.24 -10.38 -7.57
C VAL A 356 18.59 -8.89 -7.58
N TYR A 357 19.72 -8.51 -6.98
CA TYR A 357 20.15 -7.12 -6.91
C TYR A 357 21.02 -6.66 -8.09
N ALA A 358 21.17 -7.46 -9.16
CA ALA A 358 22.10 -7.15 -10.26
C ALA A 358 21.86 -5.76 -10.90
N ASN A 359 20.62 -5.28 -10.88
CA ASN A 359 20.21 -3.98 -11.43
C ASN A 359 19.91 -2.94 -10.34
N ASP A 360 20.36 -3.16 -9.11
CA ASP A 360 20.22 -2.22 -7.99
C ASP A 360 21.57 -1.60 -7.65
N ASP A 361 21.79 -0.34 -8.02
CA ASP A 361 23.07 0.35 -7.82
C ASP A 361 23.46 0.49 -6.33
N THR A 362 22.49 0.38 -5.41
CA THR A 362 22.73 0.47 -3.97
C THR A 362 23.01 -0.91 -3.38
N LEU A 363 22.25 -1.93 -3.80
CA LEU A 363 22.31 -3.27 -3.21
C LEU A 363 23.32 -4.19 -3.91
N ALA A 364 23.52 -4.09 -5.23
CA ALA A 364 24.48 -4.92 -5.98
C ALA A 364 25.92 -4.87 -5.42
N PRO A 365 26.45 -3.71 -4.98
CA PRO A 365 27.78 -3.64 -4.39
C PRO A 365 27.91 -4.43 -3.07
N LEU A 366 26.81 -4.70 -2.38
CA LEU A 366 26.78 -5.37 -1.08
C LEU A 366 26.84 -6.90 -1.18
N THR A 367 26.58 -7.46 -2.36
CA THR A 367 26.47 -8.92 -2.59
C THR A 367 27.77 -9.57 -3.07
N LYS A 368 28.89 -8.84 -3.01
CA LYS A 368 30.18 -9.26 -3.57
C LYS A 368 31.05 -10.03 -2.59
#